data_AF-A0A353ZPB3-F1
#
_entry.id   AF-A0A353ZPB3-F1
#
_cell.length_a   1.000
_cell.length_b   1.000
_cell.length_c   1.000
_cell.angle_alpha   90.00
_cell.angle_beta   90.00
_cell.angle_gamma   90.00
#
_symmetry.space_group_name_H-M   'P 1'
#
loop_
_entity.id
_entity.type
_entity.pdbx_description
1 polymer ?
#
loop_
_entity_poly.entity_id
_entity_poly.type
_entity_poly.pdbx_seq_one_letter_code
_entity_poly.pdbx_strand_id
1 'polypeptide(L)'
;YNFLSDGELDEGSTWEAAMGAHHHQLGNLTAMVDINALQADGKTDTVLRTEPVTEKWEAFGWYTQRVDGNDVGALLAAFDNAANQAAAVGRPSVILCDTKVGRGVPLLEEREKAHFMRIEEHEWQTCREQLTAGFEGKARR
;
A
#
# COMPACT_ATOMS: atom_id res chain seq x y z
N TYR A 1 -6.08 12.79 0.68
CA TYR A 1 -5.43 11.47 0.58
C TYR A 1 -4.88 11.08 1.94
N ASN A 2 -4.94 9.81 2.30
CA ASN A 2 -4.31 9.24 3.49
C ASN A 2 -3.48 8.01 3.10
N PHE A 3 -2.35 7.77 3.76
CA PHE A 3 -1.48 6.62 3.51
C PHE A 3 -1.30 5.85 4.81
N LEU A 4 -1.51 4.54 4.75
CA LEU A 4 -1.50 3.62 5.87
C LEU A 4 -0.62 2.42 5.53
N SER A 5 -0.13 1.71 6.54
CA SER A 5 0.42 0.36 6.42
C SER A 5 -0.61 -0.70 6.81
N ASP A 6 -0.37 -1.95 6.42
CA ASP A 6 -1.14 -3.11 6.90
C ASP A 6 -1.05 -3.29 8.43
N GLY A 7 0.06 -2.90 9.05
CA GLY A 7 0.22 -2.84 10.52
C GLY A 7 -0.66 -1.79 11.21
N GLU A 8 -0.83 -0.62 10.62
CA GLU A 8 -1.72 0.43 11.17
C GLU A 8 -3.20 0.06 11.08
N LEU A 9 -3.56 -0.98 10.32
CA LEU A 9 -4.92 -1.52 10.29
C LEU A 9 -5.24 -2.34 11.54
N ASP A 10 -4.27 -2.65 12.40
CA ASP A 10 -4.51 -3.31 13.69
C ASP A 10 -5.17 -2.37 14.70
N GLU A 11 -5.03 -1.05 14.50
CA GLU A 11 -5.56 -0.04 15.41
C GLU A 11 -7.07 0.14 15.23
N GLY A 12 -7.81 0.04 16.33
CA GLY A 12 -9.27 0.21 16.35
C GLY A 12 -9.73 1.56 15.82
N SER A 13 -8.93 2.61 16.06
CA SER A 13 -9.21 3.97 15.60
C SER A 13 -9.29 4.09 14.07
N THR A 14 -8.54 3.28 13.32
CA THR A 14 -8.63 3.21 11.85
C THR A 14 -10.02 2.80 11.40
N TRP A 15 -10.61 1.80 12.07
CA TRP A 15 -11.94 1.29 11.74
C TRP A 15 -13.07 2.22 12.19
N GLU A 16 -12.91 2.88 13.34
CA GLU A 16 -13.81 3.95 13.78
C GLU A 16 -13.83 5.11 12.76
N ALA A 17 -12.66 5.51 12.27
CA ALA A 17 -12.54 6.53 11.23
C ALA A 17 -13.14 6.07 9.89
N ALA A 18 -12.95 4.80 9.51
CA ALA A 18 -13.56 4.22 8.31
C ALA A 18 -15.10 4.28 8.37
N MET A 19 -15.68 3.95 9.52
CA MET A 19 -17.13 4.05 9.76
C MET A 19 -17.62 5.50 9.66
N GLY A 20 -16.92 6.42 10.31
CA GLY A 20 -17.25 7.85 10.30
C GLY A 20 -17.18 8.44 8.89
N ALA A 21 -16.15 8.10 8.10
CA ALA A 21 -15.98 8.60 6.75
C ALA A 21 -17.12 8.19 5.80
N HIS A 22 -17.59 6.94 5.91
CA HIS A 22 -18.74 6.48 5.14
C HIS A 22 -20.02 7.17 5.61
N HIS A 23 -20.26 7.25 6.93
CA HIS A 23 -21.42 7.93 7.51
C HIS A 23 -21.54 9.39 7.05
N HIS A 24 -20.42 10.11 6.99
CA HIS A 24 -20.36 11.51 6.57
C HIS A 24 -20.21 11.71 5.06
N GLN A 25 -20.31 10.64 4.26
CA GLN A 25 -20.25 10.69 2.80
C GLN A 25 -19.01 11.42 2.27
N LEU A 26 -17.84 11.11 2.82
CA LEU A 26 -16.57 11.76 2.45
C LEU A 26 -16.02 11.23 1.12
N GLY A 27 -16.71 11.49 0.01
CA GLY A 27 -16.30 11.05 -1.33
C GLY A 27 -14.95 11.58 -1.80
N ASN A 28 -14.49 12.70 -1.24
CA ASN A 28 -13.17 13.27 -1.50
C ASN A 28 -12.04 12.62 -0.67
N LEU A 29 -12.36 11.66 0.20
CA LEU A 29 -11.38 10.89 0.95
C LEU A 29 -10.97 9.63 0.18
N THR A 30 -9.69 9.57 -0.16
CA THR A 30 -9.02 8.38 -0.70
C THR A 30 -7.90 7.97 0.24
N ALA A 31 -7.97 6.74 0.74
CA ALA A 31 -6.92 6.08 1.49
C ALA A 31 -6.12 5.15 0.57
N MET A 32 -4.86 4.93 0.93
CA MET A 32 -4.01 3.89 0.39
C MET A 32 -3.49 3.07 1.55
N VAL A 33 -3.43 1.75 1.39
CA VAL A 33 -2.81 0.86 2.38
C VAL A 33 -1.67 0.13 1.71
N ASP A 34 -0.47 0.24 2.26
CA ASP A 34 0.67 -0.57 1.89
C ASP A 34 0.54 -1.98 2.48
N ILE A 35 0.18 -2.95 1.62
CA ILE A 35 0.08 -4.37 1.95
C ILE A 35 1.40 -5.05 1.59
N ASN A 36 2.41 -4.86 2.43
CA ASN A 36 3.75 -5.42 2.22
C ASN A 36 4.01 -6.71 3.02
N ALA A 37 3.03 -7.12 3.85
CA ALA A 37 3.03 -8.31 4.70
C ALA A 37 4.12 -8.31 5.80
N LEU A 38 4.53 -7.12 6.27
CA LEU A 38 5.55 -6.92 7.29
C LEU A 38 5.15 -5.84 8.30
N GLN A 39 5.13 -6.22 9.57
CA GLN A 39 4.96 -5.35 10.72
C GLN A 39 6.28 -5.23 11.50
N ALA A 40 6.31 -4.36 12.52
CA ALA A 40 7.50 -4.13 13.34
C ALA A 40 8.07 -5.41 13.95
N ASP A 41 7.20 -6.29 14.44
CA ASP A 41 7.57 -7.53 15.14
C ASP A 41 7.65 -8.77 14.23
N GLY A 42 7.48 -8.61 12.91
CA GLY A 42 7.61 -9.71 11.95
C GLY A 42 6.52 -9.72 10.87
N LYS A 43 6.25 -10.90 10.31
CA LYS A 43 5.25 -11.03 9.23
C LYS A 43 3.85 -10.77 9.78
N THR A 44 3.06 -10.02 9.03
CA THR A 44 1.67 -9.67 9.39
C THR A 44 0.84 -10.90 9.77
N ASP A 45 0.98 -12.01 9.05
CA ASP A 45 0.23 -13.25 9.34
C ASP A 45 0.62 -13.96 10.63
N THR A 46 1.78 -13.64 11.20
CA THR A 46 2.30 -14.17 12.47
C THR A 46 2.13 -13.22 13.66
N VAL A 47 2.01 -11.91 13.42
CA VAL A 47 1.82 -10.90 14.46
C VAL A 47 0.33 -10.63 14.66
N LEU A 48 -0.35 -10.00 13.70
CA LEU A 48 -1.82 -9.94 13.65
C LEU A 48 -2.33 -9.96 12.20
N ARG A 49 -3.09 -11.01 11.88
CA ARG A 49 -3.59 -11.22 10.51
C ARG A 49 -4.67 -10.20 10.15
N THR A 50 -4.36 -9.32 9.19
CA THR A 50 -5.30 -8.32 8.67
C THR A 50 -6.30 -8.88 7.66
N GLU A 51 -6.00 -9.98 6.97
CA GLU A 51 -6.91 -10.60 5.98
C GLU A 51 -8.18 -11.19 6.62
N PRO A 52 -9.34 -11.16 5.94
CA PRO A 52 -9.60 -10.61 4.60
C PRO A 52 -9.77 -9.09 4.62
N VAL A 53 -8.81 -8.33 4.08
CA VAL A 53 -8.76 -6.87 4.25
C VAL A 53 -9.67 -6.12 3.27
N THR A 54 -9.81 -6.63 2.04
CA THR A 54 -10.70 -6.07 1.02
C THR A 54 -12.15 -6.06 1.51
N GLU A 55 -12.64 -7.19 1.98
CA GLU A 55 -14.00 -7.42 2.45
C GLU A 55 -14.30 -6.61 3.71
N LYS A 56 -13.30 -6.43 4.59
CA LYS A 56 -13.43 -5.53 5.75
C LYS A 56 -13.74 -4.11 5.27
N TRP A 57 -12.92 -3.52 4.40
CA TRP A 57 -13.17 -2.17 3.89
C TRP A 57 -14.51 -2.04 3.15
N GLU A 58 -14.87 -3.03 2.35
CA GLU A 58 -16.18 -3.06 1.67
C GLU A 58 -17.35 -3.10 2.66
N ALA A 59 -17.23 -3.84 3.77
CA ALA A 59 -18.24 -3.89 4.82
C ALA A 59 -18.42 -2.55 5.54
N PHE A 60 -17.40 -1.70 5.59
CA PHE A 60 -17.49 -0.31 6.08
C PHE A 60 -18.05 0.65 5.01
N GLY A 61 -18.44 0.17 3.83
CA GLY A 61 -19.09 0.96 2.78
C GLY A 61 -18.12 1.73 1.87
N TRP A 62 -16.83 1.38 1.88
CA TRP A 62 -15.83 2.04 1.05
C TRP A 62 -15.82 1.51 -0.40
N TYR A 63 -15.33 2.33 -1.32
CA TYR A 63 -14.94 1.88 -2.66
C TYR A 63 -13.54 1.28 -2.59
N THR A 64 -13.46 -0.04 -2.62
CA THR A 64 -12.22 -0.78 -2.41
C THR A 64 -11.68 -1.30 -3.73
N GLN A 65 -10.38 -1.12 -3.93
CA GLN A 65 -9.63 -1.72 -5.03
C GLN A 65 -8.36 -2.35 -4.46
N ARG A 66 -7.93 -3.49 -4.99
CA ARG A 66 -6.63 -4.09 -4.68
C ARG A 66 -5.81 -4.22 -5.95
N VAL A 67 -4.59 -3.72 -5.93
CA VAL A 67 -3.72 -3.60 -7.12
C VAL A 67 -2.27 -3.94 -6.77
N ASP A 68 -1.47 -4.27 -7.79
CA ASP A 68 -0.01 -4.27 -7.67
C ASP A 68 0.46 -2.83 -7.42
N GLY A 69 0.87 -2.54 -6.18
CA GLY A 69 1.35 -1.22 -5.77
C GLY A 69 2.74 -0.87 -6.30
N ASN A 70 3.39 -1.79 -7.02
CA ASN A 70 4.64 -1.55 -7.72
C ASN A 70 4.45 -1.35 -9.24
N ASP A 71 3.21 -1.34 -9.72
CA ASP A 71 2.82 -0.95 -11.08
C ASP A 71 2.18 0.44 -11.08
N VAL A 72 2.88 1.42 -11.65
CA VAL A 72 2.41 2.81 -11.75
C VAL A 72 1.14 2.90 -12.59
N GLY A 73 0.99 2.09 -13.65
CA GLY A 73 -0.20 2.09 -14.50
C GLY A 73 -1.42 1.57 -13.73
N ALA A 74 -1.25 0.52 -12.93
CA ALA A 74 -2.32 0.00 -12.08
C ALA A 74 -2.75 1.01 -11.01
N LEU A 75 -1.79 1.71 -10.40
CA LEU A 75 -2.08 2.78 -9.43
C LEU A 75 -2.85 3.94 -10.07
N LEU A 76 -2.39 4.44 -11.22
CA LEU A 76 -3.07 5.53 -11.93
C LEU A 76 -4.52 5.15 -12.28
N ALA A 77 -4.72 3.95 -12.84
CA ALA A 77 -6.07 3.45 -13.13
C ALA A 77 -6.94 3.35 -11.86
N ALA A 78 -6.38 2.93 -10.73
CA ALA A 78 -7.10 2.86 -9.47
C ALA A 78 -7.51 4.24 -8.95
N PHE A 79 -6.65 5.25 -9.07
CA PHE A 79 -7.00 6.63 -8.71
C PHE A 79 -8.09 7.21 -9.62
N ASP A 80 -7.98 6.99 -10.93
CA ASP A 80 -9.01 7.43 -11.89
C ASP A 80 -10.36 6.77 -11.57
N ASN A 81 -10.36 5.47 -11.27
CA ASN A 81 -11.56 4.76 -10.84
C ASN A 81 -12.14 5.32 -9.54
N ALA A 82 -11.32 5.60 -8.53
CA ALA A 82 -11.78 6.17 -7.26
C ALA A 82 -12.45 7.54 -7.47
N ALA A 83 -11.85 8.41 -8.29
CA ALA A 83 -12.41 9.70 -8.64
C ALA A 83 -13.75 9.57 -9.40
N ASN A 84 -13.82 8.65 -10.37
CA ASN A 84 -14.99 8.50 -11.23
C ASN A 84 -16.16 7.75 -10.57
N GLN A 85 -15.87 6.74 -9.74
CA GLN A 85 -16.88 5.80 -9.22
C GLN A 85 -17.32 6.13 -7.79
N ALA A 86 -16.46 6.75 -6.98
CA ALA A 86 -16.70 6.91 -5.55
C ALA A 86 -16.94 8.38 -5.18
N ALA A 87 -16.07 9.28 -5.66
CA ALA A 87 -16.10 10.68 -5.25
C ALA A 87 -17.40 11.41 -5.63
N ALA A 88 -17.91 11.17 -6.84
CA ALA A 88 -19.14 11.79 -7.34
C ALA A 88 -20.40 11.41 -6.54
N VAL A 89 -20.39 10.27 -5.85
CA VAL A 89 -21.53 9.75 -5.05
C VAL A 89 -21.29 9.85 -3.56
N GLY A 90 -20.27 10.60 -3.12
CA GLY A 90 -19.97 10.80 -1.70
C GLY A 90 -19.41 9.55 -1.01
N ARG A 91 -18.92 8.56 -1.75
CA ARG A 91 -18.41 7.31 -1.18
C ARG A 91 -16.90 7.40 -0.99
N PRO A 92 -16.35 7.22 0.22
CA PRO A 92 -14.90 7.21 0.42
C PRO A 92 -14.27 6.01 -0.30
N SER A 93 -12.99 6.11 -0.65
CA SER A 93 -12.27 5.10 -1.45
C SER A 93 -10.99 4.64 -0.79
N VAL A 94 -10.63 3.37 -0.95
CA VAL A 94 -9.37 2.80 -0.48
C VAL A 94 -8.73 1.98 -1.60
N ILE A 95 -7.42 2.17 -1.75
CA ILE A 95 -6.59 1.42 -2.68
C ILE A 95 -5.63 0.57 -1.84
N LEU A 96 -5.83 -0.74 -1.86
CA LEU A 96 -4.97 -1.72 -1.22
C LEU A 96 -3.82 -2.04 -2.18
N CYS A 97 -2.62 -1.63 -1.80
CA CYS A 97 -1.42 -1.73 -2.63
C CYS A 97 -0.63 -2.95 -2.20
N ASP A 98 -0.66 -4.04 -2.96
CA ASP A 98 0.26 -5.16 -2.73
C ASP A 98 1.66 -4.69 -3.15
N THR A 99 2.57 -4.51 -2.19
CA THR A 99 3.93 -4.04 -2.47
C THR A 99 5.01 -5.01 -2.01
N LYS A 100 6.20 -4.85 -2.58
CA LYS A 100 7.42 -5.51 -2.14
C LYS A 100 8.37 -4.51 -1.49
N VAL A 101 8.72 -4.73 -0.23
CA VAL A 101 9.78 -3.97 0.45
C VAL A 101 11.09 -4.06 -0.35
N GLY A 102 11.75 -2.92 -0.57
CA GLY A 102 12.99 -2.85 -1.34
C GLY A 102 12.82 -2.98 -2.86
N ARG A 103 11.58 -2.92 -3.38
CA ARG A 103 11.29 -3.08 -4.81
C ARG A 103 12.24 -2.29 -5.71
N GLY A 104 12.81 -2.98 -6.69
CA GLY A 104 13.70 -2.39 -7.69
C GLY A 104 15.19 -2.47 -7.34
N VAL A 105 15.52 -2.94 -6.14
CA VAL A 105 16.90 -3.19 -5.71
C VAL A 105 17.02 -4.65 -5.25
N PRO A 106 17.51 -5.57 -6.11
CA PRO A 106 17.63 -6.99 -5.78
C PRO A 106 18.29 -7.28 -4.42
N LEU A 107 19.33 -6.52 -4.05
CA LEU A 107 20.01 -6.64 -2.76
C LEU A 107 19.04 -6.45 -1.56
N LEU A 108 18.09 -5.53 -1.69
CA LEU A 108 17.12 -5.22 -0.64
C LEU A 108 15.89 -6.15 -0.71
N GLU A 109 15.51 -6.58 -1.91
CA GLU A 109 14.40 -7.52 -2.10
C GLU A 109 14.67 -8.93 -1.54
N GLU A 110 15.94 -9.36 -1.53
CA GLU A 110 16.38 -10.67 -1.03
C GLU A 110 16.78 -10.66 0.46
N ARG A 111 16.89 -9.47 1.05
CA ARG A 111 17.29 -9.31 2.45
C ARG A 111 16.25 -9.93 3.38
N GLU A 112 16.72 -10.42 4.52
CA GLU A 112 15.83 -10.80 5.61
C GLU A 112 14.89 -9.64 5.94
N LYS A 113 13.58 -9.91 5.89
CA LYS A 113 12.56 -8.88 6.01
C LYS A 113 12.56 -8.34 7.44
N ALA A 114 13.06 -7.12 7.59
CA ALA A 114 12.98 -6.34 8.82
C ALA A 114 12.26 -5.03 8.53
N HIS A 115 11.33 -4.66 9.41
CA HIS A 115 10.60 -3.39 9.28
C HIS A 115 11.56 -2.19 9.25
N PHE A 116 12.66 -2.28 10.02
CA PHE A 116 13.75 -1.30 10.01
C PHE A 116 14.90 -1.80 9.15
N MET A 117 14.68 -1.82 7.83
CA MET A 117 15.73 -2.19 6.88
C MET A 117 16.81 -1.10 6.80
N ARG A 118 17.92 -1.31 7.50
CA ARG A 118 19.10 -0.46 7.41
C ARG A 118 19.89 -0.79 6.15
N ILE A 119 20.38 0.24 5.46
CA ILE A 119 21.33 0.12 4.33
C ILE A 119 22.69 0.55 4.86
N GLU A 120 23.68 -0.34 4.81
CA GLU A 120 25.03 0.00 5.28
C GLU A 120 25.75 0.93 4.29
N GLU A 121 26.72 1.70 4.79
CA GLU A 121 27.44 2.71 3.99
C GLU A 121 28.01 2.13 2.68
N HIS A 122 28.60 0.93 2.76
CA HIS A 122 29.21 0.24 1.62
C HIS A 122 28.19 -0.30 0.60
N GLU A 123 26.90 -0.38 0.96
CA GLU A 123 25.84 -0.92 0.11
C GLU A 123 25.18 0.14 -0.77
N TRP A 124 25.29 1.42 -0.40
CA TRP A 124 24.62 2.52 -1.09
C TRP A 124 24.91 2.57 -2.58
N GLN A 125 26.17 2.41 -2.96
CA GLN A 125 26.57 2.46 -4.35
C GLN A 125 25.93 1.33 -5.16
N THR A 126 25.96 0.10 -4.63
CA THR A 126 25.34 -1.08 -5.22
C THR A 126 23.82 -0.91 -5.35
N CYS A 127 23.15 -0.44 -4.30
CA CYS A 127 21.71 -0.18 -4.32
C CYS A 127 21.33 0.82 -5.41
N ARG A 128 22.11 1.90 -5.54
CA ARG A 128 21.89 2.93 -6.56
C ARG A 128 22.08 2.40 -7.98
N GLU A 129 23.14 1.62 -8.22
CA GLU A 129 23.41 1.01 -9.52
C GLU A 129 22.30 0.04 -9.93
N GLN A 130 21.86 -0.81 -8.99
CA GLN A 130 20.77 -1.74 -9.22
C GLN A 130 19.45 -1.03 -9.56
N LEU A 131 19.09 0.01 -8.78
CA LEU A 131 17.87 0.78 -9.03
C LEU A 131 17.91 1.47 -10.41
N THR A 132 19.05 2.07 -10.75
CA THR A 132 19.25 2.79 -12.02
C THR A 132 19.15 1.84 -13.22
N ALA A 133 19.83 0.69 -13.14
CA ALA A 133 19.79 -0.33 -14.19
C ALA A 133 18.36 -0.87 -14.41
N GLY A 134 17.60 -1.07 -13.33
CA GLY A 134 16.20 -1.47 -13.40
C GLY A 134 15.30 -0.43 -14.08
N PHE A 135 15.54 0.86 -13.83
CA PHE A 135 14.81 1.95 -14.48
C PHE A 135 15.13 2.07 -15.97
N GLU A 136 16.42 2.13 -16.33
CA GLU A 136 16.84 2.25 -17.73
C GLU A 136 16.44 1.02 -18.57
N GLY A 137 16.49 -0.17 -17.98
CA GLY A 137 16.04 -1.40 -18.62
C GLY A 137 14.54 -1.40 -18.95
N LYS A 138 13.71 -0.71 -18.15
CA LYS A 138 12.29 -0.50 -18.44
C LYS A 138 12.07 0.59 -19.49
N ALA A 139 12.83 1.68 -19.45
CA ALA A 139 12.71 2.77 -20.42
C ALA A 139 13.11 2.41 -21.86
N ARG A 140 13.87 1.31 -22.04
CA ARG A 140 14.29 0.79 -23.36
C ARG A 140 13.31 -0.24 -23.95
N ARG A 141 12.26 -0.64 -23.23
CA ARG A 141 11.21 -1.57 -23.69
C ARG A 141 9.94 -0.81 -23.99
#